data_AF-A0A7X0JTL2-F1
#
_entry.id   AF-A0A7X0JTL2-F1
#
_cell.length_a   1.000
_cell.length_b   1.000
_cell.length_c   1.000
_cell.angle_alpha   90.00
_cell.angle_beta   90.00
_cell.angle_gamma   90.00
#
_symmetry.space_group_name_H-M   'P 1'
#
loop_
_entity.id
_entity.type
_entity.pdbx_description
1 polymer ?
#
loop_
_entity_poly.entity_id
_entity_poly.type
_entity_poly.pdbx_seq_one_letter_code
_entity_poly.pdbx_strand_id
1 'polypeptide(L)'
;MDHYDFLQREHFNQLESKQARDKREADTEIDALAERFERLNLYVLALGELLAELGVDKSAIEKKIEEIDLRDGKRDGKYREVSTCKQCNRKTRLNRPYCMYCGSAF
;
A
#
# COMPACT_ATOMS: atom_id res chain seq x y z
N MET A 1 -28.54 42.21 -13.38
CA MET A 1 -27.76 41.01 -13.02
C MET A 1 -28.21 39.94 -13.99
N ASP A 2 -27.36 39.53 -14.92
CA ASP A 2 -27.78 38.73 -16.06
C ASP A 2 -28.14 37.31 -15.64
N HIS A 3 -29.23 36.77 -16.19
CA HIS A 3 -29.69 35.40 -15.95
C HIS A 3 -28.57 34.36 -16.21
N TYR A 4 -27.66 34.69 -17.13
CA TYR A 4 -26.50 33.88 -17.44
C TYR A 4 -25.47 33.82 -16.28
N ASP A 5 -25.22 34.95 -15.60
CA ASP A 5 -24.32 35.01 -14.43
C ASP A 5 -24.87 34.18 -13.26
N PHE A 6 -26.19 34.17 -13.09
CA PHE A 6 -26.85 33.35 -12.06
C PHE A 6 -26.64 31.85 -12.32
N LEU A 7 -26.88 31.40 -13.55
CA LEU A 7 -26.69 30.00 -13.93
C LEU A 7 -25.23 29.55 -13.84
N GLN A 8 -24.28 30.41 -14.22
CA GLN A 8 -22.86 30.11 -14.09
C GLN A 8 -22.42 29.96 -12.63
N ARG A 9 -22.91 30.81 -11.73
CA ARG A 9 -22.62 30.71 -10.29
C ARG A 9 -23.19 29.44 -9.68
N GLU A 10 -24.43 29.09 -10.01
CA GLU A 10 -25.05 27.84 -9.56
C GLU A 10 -24.25 26.61 -10.01
N HIS A 11 -23.84 26.57 -11.28
CA HIS A 11 -23.01 25.49 -11.80
C HIS A 11 -21.64 25.42 -11.11
N PHE A 12 -20.99 26.56 -10.87
CA PHE A 12 -19.72 26.62 -10.15
C PHE A 12 -19.86 26.09 -8.71
N ASN A 13 -20.89 26.52 -7.97
CA ASN A 13 -21.19 26.03 -6.63
C ASN A 13 -21.46 24.51 -6.60
N GLN A 14 -22.15 23.99 -7.63
CA GLN A 14 -22.38 22.55 -7.77
C GLN A 14 -21.08 21.77 -8.01
N LEU A 15 -20.15 22.31 -8.81
CA LEU A 15 -18.85 21.68 -9.01
C LEU A 15 -18.00 21.69 -7.74
N GLU A 16 -17.96 22.80 -7.00
CA GLU A 16 -17.21 22.89 -5.74
C GLU A 16 -17.76 21.92 -4.68
N SER A 17 -19.09 21.87 -4.54
CA SER A 17 -19.74 20.94 -3.60
C SER A 17 -19.50 19.47 -3.96
N LYS A 18 -19.52 19.13 -5.25
CA LYS A 18 -19.17 17.79 -5.72
C LYS A 18 -17.70 17.47 -5.44
N GLN A 19 -16.78 18.36 -5.77
CA GLN A 19 -15.35 18.17 -5.51
C GLN A 19 -15.07 18.00 -4.01
N ALA A 20 -15.70 18.81 -3.16
CA ALA A 20 -15.56 18.71 -1.71
C ALA A 20 -16.09 17.37 -1.18
N ARG A 21 -17.19 16.85 -1.75
CA ARG A 21 -17.73 15.54 -1.40
C ARG A 21 -16.80 14.42 -1.85
N ASP A 22 -16.38 14.42 -3.12
CA ASP A 22 -15.49 13.39 -3.67
C ASP A 22 -14.16 13.34 -2.90
N LYS A 23 -13.63 14.50 -2.48
CA LYS A 23 -12.45 14.58 -1.61
C LYS A 23 -12.71 13.94 -0.24
N ARG A 24 -13.82 14.27 0.42
CA ARG A 24 -14.17 13.70 1.74
C ARG A 24 -14.36 12.19 1.67
N GLU A 25 -14.96 11.69 0.59
CA GLU A 25 -15.12 10.26 0.35
C GLU A 25 -13.74 9.59 0.22
N ALA A 26 -12.83 10.15 -0.58
CA ALA A 26 -11.45 9.65 -0.70
C ALA A 26 -10.69 9.68 0.63
N ASP A 27 -10.78 10.78 1.39
CA ASP A 27 -10.14 10.89 2.71
C ASP A 27 -10.69 9.82 3.67
N THR A 28 -12.00 9.57 3.65
CA THR A 28 -12.65 8.53 4.48
C THR A 28 -12.18 7.12 4.09
N GLU A 29 -12.01 6.84 2.79
CA GLU A 29 -11.49 5.56 2.31
C GLU A 29 -10.02 5.35 2.72
N ILE A 30 -9.21 6.41 2.68
CA ILE A 30 -7.80 6.37 3.12
C ILE A 30 -7.74 6.09 4.62
N ASP A 31 -8.54 6.77 5.43
CA ASP A 31 -8.58 6.55 6.88
C ASP A 31 -9.02 5.12 7.22
N ALA A 32 -10.06 4.62 6.54
CA ALA A 32 -10.51 3.24 6.71
C ALA A 32 -9.44 2.22 6.29
N LEU A 33 -8.65 2.51 5.26
CA LEU A 33 -7.54 1.67 4.83
C LEU A 33 -6.38 1.71 5.83
N ALA A 34 -6.06 2.89 6.36
CA ALA A 34 -5.05 3.07 7.40
C ALA A 34 -5.41 2.27 8.66
N GLU A 35 -6.65 2.36 9.14
CA GLU A 35 -7.12 1.61 10.31
C GLU A 35 -7.02 0.08 10.09
N ARG A 36 -7.41 -0.40 8.89
CA ARG A 36 -7.28 -1.82 8.52
C ARG A 36 -5.82 -2.26 8.51
N PHE A 37 -4.93 -1.41 8.02
CA PHE A 37 -3.49 -1.67 7.98
C PHE A 37 -2.87 -1.70 9.38
N GLU A 38 -3.23 -0.77 10.26
CA GLU A 38 -2.80 -0.77 11.66
C GLU A 38 -3.25 -2.04 12.39
N ARG A 39 -4.51 -2.44 12.21
CA ARG A 39 -5.03 -3.68 12.78
C ARG A 39 -4.27 -4.90 12.27
N LEU A 40 -3.97 -4.96 10.96
CA LEU A 40 -3.16 -6.03 10.39
C LEU A 40 -1.74 -6.06 10.99
N ASN A 41 -1.11 -4.90 11.17
CA ASN A 41 0.21 -4.81 11.80
C ASN A 41 0.20 -5.36 13.23
N LEU A 42 -0.82 -5.04 14.03
CA LEU A 42 -0.97 -5.60 15.37
C LEU A 42 -1.06 -7.12 15.35
N TYR A 43 -1.85 -7.69 14.44
CA TYR A 43 -1.92 -9.15 14.27
C TYR A 43 -0.58 -9.75 13.85
N VAL A 44 0.12 -9.14 12.89
CA VAL A 44 1.43 -9.62 12.42
C VAL A 44 2.47 -9.58 13.55
N LEU A 45 2.46 -8.53 14.38
CA LEU A 45 3.34 -8.43 15.55
C LEU A 45 3.05 -9.53 16.56
N ALA A 46 1.78 -9.73 16.93
CA ALA A 46 1.38 -10.78 17.85
C ALA A 46 1.74 -12.18 17.32
N LEU A 47 1.54 -12.44 16.02
CA LEU A 47 1.97 -13.68 15.38
C LEU A 47 3.50 -13.85 15.41
N GLY A 48 4.25 -12.77 15.21
CA GLY A 48 5.70 -12.78 15.30
C GLY A 48 6.21 -13.14 16.70
N GLU A 49 5.59 -12.57 17.74
CA GLU A 49 5.92 -12.89 19.14
C GLU A 49 5.61 -14.35 19.46
N LEU A 50 4.42 -14.84 19.09
CA LEU A 50 4.05 -16.26 19.27
C LEU A 50 5.00 -17.22 18.54
N LEU A 51 5.43 -16.86 17.32
CA LEU A 51 6.41 -17.64 16.58
C LEU A 51 7.79 -17.64 17.25
N ALA A 52 8.20 -16.50 17.81
CA ALA A 52 9.46 -16.40 18.55
C ALA A 52 9.44 -17.25 19.83
N GLU A 53 8.32 -17.31 20.54
CA GLU A 53 8.12 -18.22 21.69
C GLU A 53 8.29 -19.70 21.29
N LEU A 54 7.94 -20.04 20.04
CA LEU A 54 8.16 -21.37 19.46
C LEU A 54 9.58 -21.59 18.92
N GLY A 55 10.48 -20.61 19.09
CA GLY A 55 11.87 -20.68 18.62
C GLY A 55 12.07 -20.40 17.14
N VAL A 56 11.06 -19.84 16.46
CA VAL A 56 11.19 -19.40 15.06
C VAL A 56 11.96 -18.09 15.03
N ASP A 57 13.08 -18.08 14.31
CA ASP A 57 13.87 -16.87 14.14
C ASP A 57 13.28 -15.95 13.07
N LYS A 58 13.59 -14.66 13.18
CA LYS A 58 13.20 -13.66 12.17
C LYS A 58 13.70 -14.03 10.77
N SER A 59 14.86 -14.69 10.67
CA SER A 59 15.44 -15.08 9.37
C SER A 59 14.62 -16.17 8.66
N ALA A 60 14.02 -17.11 9.38
CA ALA A 60 13.08 -18.08 8.82
C ALA A 60 11.81 -17.41 8.30
N ILE A 61 11.31 -16.40 9.02
CA ILE A 61 10.15 -15.61 8.55
C ILE A 61 10.50 -14.88 7.25
N GLU A 62 11.67 -14.23 7.17
CA GLU A 62 12.13 -13.53 5.96
C GLU A 62 12.30 -14.49 4.78
N LYS A 63 12.93 -15.65 4.98
CA LYS A 63 13.02 -16.70 3.96
C LYS A 63 11.64 -17.18 3.53
N LYS A 64 10.70 -17.29 4.46
CA LYS A 64 9.34 -17.74 4.16
C LYS A 64 8.57 -16.72 3.32
N ILE A 65 8.76 -15.43 3.58
CA ILE A 65 8.21 -14.35 2.76
C ILE A 65 8.78 -14.42 1.35
N GLU A 66 10.09 -14.62 1.19
CA GLU A 66 10.72 -14.80 -0.12
C GLU A 66 10.17 -16.03 -0.85
N GLU A 67 10.04 -17.17 -0.17
CA GLU A 67 9.42 -18.36 -0.73
C GLU A 67 7.98 -18.11 -1.21
N ILE A 68 7.16 -17.41 -0.43
CA ILE A 68 5.76 -17.12 -0.76
C ILE A 68 5.68 -16.18 -1.97
N ASP A 69 6.46 -15.10 -1.99
CA ASP A 69 6.54 -14.18 -3.13
C ASP A 69 7.00 -14.90 -4.40
N LEU A 70 7.92 -15.87 -4.28
CA LEU A 70 8.35 -16.72 -5.40
C LEU A 70 7.24 -17.67 -5.89
N ARG A 71 6.33 -18.12 -5.00
CA ARG A 71 5.18 -18.99 -5.36
C ARG A 71 4.06 -18.22 -6.07
N ASP A 72 3.81 -16.98 -5.67
CA ASP A 72 2.75 -16.14 -6.25
C ASP A 72 3.18 -15.52 -7.60
N GLY A 73 4.46 -15.63 -7.93
CA GLY A 73 4.94 -15.53 -9.29
C GLY A 73 4.47 -16.74 -10.09
N LYS A 74 3.42 -16.58 -10.91
CA LYS A 74 3.14 -17.45 -12.07
C LYS A 74 4.44 -18.08 -12.58
N ARG A 75 4.44 -19.42 -12.69
CA ARG A 75 5.45 -20.31 -13.28
C ARG A 75 5.77 -19.98 -14.75
N ASP A 76 5.98 -18.72 -15.10
CA ASP A 76 6.42 -18.27 -16.41
C ASP A 76 7.92 -17.97 -16.26
N GLY A 77 8.76 -18.82 -16.83
CA GLY A 77 10.22 -18.91 -16.68
C GLY A 77 11.04 -17.69 -17.11
N LYS A 78 10.56 -16.48 -16.81
CA LYS A 78 11.24 -15.22 -17.05
C LYS A 78 12.04 -14.89 -15.81
N TYR A 79 13.35 -15.09 -15.91
CA TYR A 79 14.35 -14.48 -15.03
C TYR A 79 14.01 -12.99 -14.91
N ARG A 80 13.66 -12.50 -13.71
CA ARG A 80 13.31 -11.09 -13.50
C ARG A 80 14.48 -10.39 -12.84
N GLU A 81 14.83 -9.22 -13.37
CA GLU A 81 15.89 -8.39 -12.82
C GLU A 81 15.59 -8.00 -11.38
N VAL A 82 16.61 -8.17 -10.53
CA VAL A 82 16.56 -7.91 -9.10
C VAL A 82 17.31 -6.61 -8.83
N SER A 83 16.67 -5.62 -8.22
CA SER A 83 17.29 -4.38 -7.78
C SER A 83 17.56 -4.41 -6.27
N THR A 84 18.40 -3.51 -5.79
CA THR A 84 18.63 -3.31 -4.35
C THR A 84 17.92 -2.03 -3.92
N CYS A 85 17.08 -2.11 -2.88
CA CYS A 85 16.44 -0.93 -2.31
C CYS A 85 17.50 0.01 -1.70
N LYS A 86 17.52 1.29 -2.09
CA LYS A 86 18.47 2.29 -1.55
C LYS A 86 18.22 2.64 -0.08
N GLN A 87 17.04 2.33 0.47
CA GLN A 87 16.67 2.64 1.85
C GLN A 87 16.96 1.47 2.80
N CYS A 88 16.46 0.27 2.52
CA CYS A 88 16.62 -0.88 3.41
C CYS A 88 17.73 -1.86 2.96
N ASN A 89 18.41 -1.58 1.85
CA ASN A 89 19.49 -2.38 1.26
C ASN A 89 19.13 -3.85 0.95
N ARG A 90 17.83 -4.18 0.85
CA ARG A 90 17.34 -5.53 0.51
C ARG A 90 17.16 -5.67 -1.00
N LYS A 91 17.42 -6.88 -1.51
CA LYS A 91 17.17 -7.25 -2.90
C LYS A 91 15.67 -7.39 -3.12
N THR A 92 15.17 -6.91 -4.26
CA THR A 92 13.75 -6.84 -4.55
C THR A 92 13.52 -6.86 -6.06
N ARG A 93 12.27 -7.10 -6.48
CA ARG A 93 11.94 -7.21 -7.90
C ARG A 93 11.83 -5.81 -8.50
N LEU A 94 12.52 -5.55 -9.61
CA LEU A 94 12.56 -4.23 -10.27
C LEU A 94 11.19 -3.72 -10.75
N ASN A 95 10.20 -4.61 -10.93
CA ASN A 95 8.90 -4.29 -11.51
C ASN A 95 7.85 -3.76 -10.51
N ARG A 96 8.27 -3.17 -9.39
CA ARG A 96 7.37 -2.54 -8.41
C ARG A 96 7.80 -1.09 -8.17
N PRO A 97 6.88 -0.13 -8.03
CA PRO A 97 7.23 1.26 -7.71
C PRO A 97 7.73 1.46 -6.27
N TYR A 98 7.44 0.51 -5.37
CA TYR A 98 7.78 0.58 -3.94
C TYR A 98 8.42 -0.70 -3.44
N CYS A 99 9.31 -0.57 -2.47
CA CYS A 99 9.98 -1.67 -1.81
C CYS A 99 9.00 -2.52 -1.01
N MET A 100 8.99 -3.83 -1.28
CA MET A 100 8.14 -4.78 -0.57
C MET A 100 8.46 -4.88 0.93
N TYR A 101 9.70 -4.60 1.33
CA TYR A 101 10.13 -4.75 2.72
C TYR A 101 9.93 -3.49 3.56
N CYS A 102 10.19 -2.31 3.00
CA CYS A 102 10.16 -1.05 3.75
C CYS A 102 9.18 -0.01 3.21
N GLY A 103 8.47 -0.30 2.11
CA GLY A 103 7.48 0.60 1.50
C GLY A 103 8.05 1.81 0.76
N SER A 104 9.36 2.07 0.84
CA SER A 104 9.99 3.22 0.18
C SER A 104 9.96 3.10 -1.35
N ALA A 105 9.80 4.22 -2.05
CA ALA A 105 9.95 4.24 -3.51
C ALA A 105 11.40 3.89 -3.92
N PHE A 106 11.56 3.24 -5.08
CA PHE A 106 12.86 2.83 -5.63
C PHE A 106 13.67 3.96 -6.27
#